data_AF-A0A968QC09-F1
#
_entry.id   AF-A0A968QC09-F1
#
_cell.length_a   1.000
_cell.length_b   1.000
_cell.length_c   1.000
_cell.angle_alpha   90.00
_cell.angle_beta   90.00
_cell.angle_gamma   90.00
#
_symmetry.space_group_name_H-M   'P 1'
#
loop_
_entity.id
_entity.type
_entity.pdbx_description
1 polymer ?
#
loop_
_entity_poly.entity_id
_entity_poly.type
_entity_poly.pdbx_seq_one_letter_code
_entity_poly.pdbx_strand_id
1 'polypeptide(L)'
;MNNNRNTDKTAYIAALFAALVTAFLATVFFLVEASIQNAGLKEFIQGISGNIIATTLSFLIVYIFITSRGALGNQREEQRRVLDEVDIRASQLKAELFQGLDQIAVRLVREIDEKLSPDKSNSLGLRLDSFRAELLSEVRGMGAQIGNLVNSKLDLDSNDLYSFYGLKEVATGVNFQNFMVSRDTDNENVNAVSYLWADTLFGNTINAKIIGEMDPFLRIEFESLEPSWGCNITIRPQNERAVRLEGQGLNYLYFKARIPPQALQSLDLLKDVGIAIRIVNGKYQHWDYASRAGEYRQFPVHGDGTWTAIYVDLQDKRKWCHFESDGNQYISEEEICNANLSVIAGVVIKLGRFRPGIRGELGYGKGIIDIKDLRFSPNQAH
;
A
#
# COMPACT_ATOMS: atom_id res chain seq x y z
N MET A 1 -2.47 -32.22 -11.31
CA MET A 1 -1.17 -31.75 -11.85
C MET A 1 -1.35 -30.77 -13.02
N ASN A 2 -2.15 -29.71 -12.89
CA ASN A 2 -2.41 -28.75 -13.99
C ASN A 2 -2.08 -27.27 -13.69
N ASN A 3 -1.54 -26.92 -12.52
CA ASN A 3 -1.30 -25.52 -12.14
C ASN A 3 0.10 -24.96 -12.49
N ASN A 4 1.01 -25.77 -13.06
CA ASN A 4 2.36 -25.30 -13.39
C ASN A 4 2.50 -24.61 -14.76
N ARG A 5 1.46 -24.58 -15.59
CA ARG A 5 1.54 -24.00 -16.96
C ARG A 5 1.33 -22.48 -17.01
N ASN A 6 0.82 -21.86 -15.96
CA ASN A 6 0.51 -20.42 -15.97
C ASN A 6 1.68 -19.55 -15.48
N THR A 7 2.47 -20.01 -14.50
CA THR A 7 3.65 -19.28 -14.00
C THR A 7 4.74 -19.16 -15.07
N ASP A 8 4.98 -20.21 -15.86
CA ASP A 8 5.94 -20.16 -16.98
C ASP A 8 5.50 -19.19 -18.09
N LYS A 9 4.19 -18.96 -18.25
CA LYS A 9 3.66 -18.02 -19.25
C LYS A 9 3.81 -16.57 -18.84
N THR A 10 3.56 -16.24 -17.57
CA THR A 10 3.71 -14.85 -17.08
C THR A 10 5.15 -14.38 -17.18
N ALA A 11 6.09 -15.24 -16.78
CA ALA A 11 7.52 -14.95 -16.87
C ALA A 11 7.98 -14.80 -18.34
N TYR A 12 7.47 -15.65 -19.24
CA TYR A 12 7.72 -15.54 -20.69
C TYR A 12 7.18 -14.25 -21.30
N ILE A 13 5.98 -13.83 -20.90
CA ILE A 13 5.35 -12.59 -21.38
C ILE A 13 6.12 -11.36 -20.88
N ALA A 14 6.56 -11.36 -19.62
CA ALA A 14 7.38 -10.29 -19.06
C ALA A 14 8.74 -10.17 -19.77
N ALA A 15 9.40 -11.31 -20.06
CA ALA A 15 10.65 -11.33 -20.81
C ALA A 15 10.47 -10.86 -22.27
N LEU A 16 9.39 -11.27 -22.93
CA LEU A 16 9.05 -10.82 -24.28
C LEU A 16 8.75 -9.31 -24.30
N PHE A 17 8.03 -8.80 -23.29
CA PHE A 17 7.76 -7.38 -23.12
C PHE A 17 9.04 -6.57 -22.90
N ALA A 18 9.92 -7.02 -21.99
CA ALA A 18 11.22 -6.38 -21.76
C ALA A 18 12.09 -6.36 -23.03
N ALA A 19 12.09 -7.45 -23.81
CA ALA A 19 12.81 -7.52 -25.08
C ALA A 19 12.23 -6.56 -26.13
N LEU A 20 10.90 -6.48 -26.25
CA LEU A 20 10.23 -5.56 -27.17
C LEU A 20 10.45 -4.09 -26.80
N VAL A 21 10.37 -3.75 -25.52
CA VAL A 21 10.67 -2.39 -25.01
C VAL A 21 12.12 -2.03 -25.28
N THR A 22 13.06 -2.97 -25.06
CA THR A 22 14.49 -2.75 -25.33
C THR A 22 14.76 -2.55 -26.82
N ALA A 23 14.17 -3.38 -27.69
CA ALA A 23 14.32 -3.26 -29.14
C ALA A 23 13.70 -1.94 -29.66
N PHE A 24 12.55 -1.55 -29.11
CA PHE A 24 11.91 -0.28 -29.45
C PHE A 24 12.76 0.92 -29.03
N LEU A 25 13.21 0.96 -27.78
CA LEU A 25 14.06 2.04 -27.27
C LEU A 25 15.39 2.13 -28.01
N ALA A 26 16.00 0.99 -28.35
CA ALA A 26 17.19 0.96 -29.19
C ALA A 26 16.92 1.51 -30.60
N THR A 27 15.78 1.17 -31.20
CA THR A 27 15.40 1.64 -32.55
C THR A 27 15.10 3.13 -32.56
N VAL A 28 14.31 3.62 -31.59
CA VAL A 28 14.05 5.06 -31.39
C VAL A 28 15.37 5.80 -31.15
N PHE A 29 16.27 5.24 -30.35
CA PHE A 29 17.61 5.77 -30.15
C PHE A 29 18.38 5.91 -31.47
N PHE A 30 18.51 4.86 -32.27
CA PHE A 30 19.25 4.92 -33.54
C PHE A 30 18.65 5.89 -34.56
N LEU A 31 17.32 6.03 -34.57
CA LEU A 31 16.62 6.99 -35.44
C LEU A 31 16.80 8.43 -34.97
N VAL A 32 16.74 8.68 -33.66
CA VAL A 32 16.87 10.01 -33.06
C VAL A 32 18.33 10.46 -33.07
N GLU A 33 19.29 9.59 -32.76
CA GLU A 33 20.73 9.87 -32.78
C GLU A 33 21.21 10.37 -34.15
N ALA A 34 20.68 9.79 -35.24
CA ALA A 34 21.00 10.20 -36.60
C ALA A 34 20.53 11.63 -36.94
N SER A 35 19.54 12.14 -36.20
CA SER A 35 18.95 13.47 -36.42
C SER A 35 19.52 14.56 -35.50
N ILE A 36 20.29 14.19 -34.47
CA ILE A 36 20.84 15.14 -33.50
C ILE A 36 22.24 15.61 -33.92
N GLN A 37 22.35 16.90 -34.25
CA GLN A 37 23.64 17.53 -34.55
C GLN A 37 24.39 18.04 -33.32
N ASN A 38 23.71 18.16 -32.17
CA ASN A 38 24.31 18.66 -30.94
C ASN A 38 25.04 17.55 -30.18
N ALA A 39 26.36 17.67 -30.03
CA ALA A 39 27.20 16.67 -29.39
C ALA A 39 26.84 16.39 -27.91
N GLY A 40 26.49 17.41 -27.13
CA GLY A 40 26.15 17.23 -25.72
C GLY A 40 24.79 16.54 -25.52
N LEU A 41 23.80 16.85 -26.36
CA LEU A 41 22.51 16.16 -26.35
C LEU A 41 22.66 14.70 -26.80
N LYS A 42 23.57 14.45 -27.75
CA LYS A 42 23.89 13.11 -28.23
C LYS A 42 24.54 12.26 -27.14
N GLU A 43 25.52 12.80 -26.40
CA GLU A 43 26.16 12.11 -25.26
C GLU A 43 25.15 11.82 -24.13
N PHE A 44 24.25 12.76 -23.83
CA PHE A 44 23.21 12.57 -22.83
C PHE A 44 22.24 11.43 -23.19
N ILE A 45 21.75 11.42 -24.43
CA ILE A 45 20.83 10.38 -24.92
C ILE A 45 21.53 9.02 -25.02
N GLN A 46 22.82 9.00 -25.39
CA GLN A 46 23.66 7.80 -25.33
C GLN A 46 23.79 7.27 -23.89
N GLY A 47 23.97 8.14 -22.89
CA GLY A 47 24.05 7.75 -21.48
C GLY A 47 22.75 7.14 -20.95
N ILE A 48 21.60 7.74 -21.27
CA ILE A 48 20.28 7.20 -20.90
C ILE A 48 20.04 5.84 -21.58
N SER A 49 20.33 5.75 -22.88
CA SER A 49 20.08 4.54 -23.66
C SER A 49 20.99 3.40 -23.23
N GLY A 50 22.26 3.69 -22.95
CA GLY A 50 23.22 2.74 -22.38
C GLY A 50 22.75 2.18 -21.03
N ASN A 51 22.21 3.03 -20.16
CA ASN A 51 21.64 2.60 -18.88
C ASN A 51 20.38 1.74 -19.06
N ILE A 52 19.47 2.13 -19.95
CA ILE A 52 18.25 1.34 -20.21
C ILE A 52 18.63 -0.03 -20.75
N ILE A 53 19.50 -0.10 -21.77
CA ILE A 53 19.97 -1.36 -22.36
C ILE A 53 20.71 -2.19 -21.31
N ALA A 54 21.61 -1.62 -20.52
CA ALA A 54 22.34 -2.35 -19.49
C ALA A 54 21.41 -2.95 -18.44
N THR A 55 20.40 -2.18 -18.00
CA THR A 55 19.40 -2.64 -17.03
C THR A 55 18.52 -3.74 -17.63
N THR A 56 17.88 -3.52 -18.79
CA THR A 56 16.98 -4.53 -19.38
C THR A 56 17.70 -5.78 -19.86
N LEU A 57 18.92 -5.66 -20.38
CA LEU A 57 19.73 -6.82 -20.79
C LEU A 57 20.14 -7.67 -19.58
N SER A 58 20.44 -7.05 -18.43
CA SER A 58 20.74 -7.76 -17.19
C SER A 58 19.55 -8.60 -16.72
N PHE A 59 18.32 -8.06 -16.81
CA PHE A 59 17.09 -8.82 -16.51
C PHE A 59 16.84 -9.96 -17.51
N LEU A 60 17.10 -9.74 -18.80
CA LEU A 60 16.98 -10.78 -19.82
C LEU A 60 17.98 -11.92 -19.58
N ILE A 61 19.22 -11.60 -19.18
CA ILE A 61 20.25 -12.60 -18.86
C ILE A 61 19.87 -13.40 -17.62
N VAL A 62 19.40 -12.74 -16.55
CA VAL A 62 18.92 -13.40 -15.33
C VAL A 62 17.74 -14.33 -15.66
N TYR A 63 16.81 -13.87 -16.51
CA TYR A 63 15.68 -14.67 -16.97
C TYR A 63 16.11 -15.91 -17.78
N ILE A 64 17.02 -15.75 -18.74
CA ILE A 64 17.61 -16.86 -19.51
C ILE A 64 18.32 -17.84 -18.56
N PHE A 65 19.00 -17.35 -17.53
CA PHE A 65 19.67 -18.19 -16.53
C PHE A 65 18.68 -18.98 -15.66
N ILE A 66 17.56 -18.37 -15.26
CA ILE A 66 16.49 -19.04 -14.49
C ILE A 66 15.79 -20.11 -15.34
N THR A 67 15.45 -19.79 -16.59
CA THR A 67 14.81 -20.75 -17.52
C THR A 67 15.73 -21.88 -17.98
N SER A 68 17.04 -21.61 -18.15
CA SER A 68 18.02 -22.66 -18.46
C SER A 68 18.34 -23.57 -17.27
N ARG A 69 18.26 -23.06 -16.03
CA ARG A 69 18.31 -23.91 -14.82
C ARG A 69 17.05 -24.71 -14.57
N GLY A 70 15.89 -24.32 -15.12
CA GLY A 70 14.67 -25.14 -15.14
C GLY A 70 14.85 -26.51 -15.83
N ALA A 71 15.89 -26.66 -16.66
CA ALA A 71 16.27 -27.94 -17.29
C ALA A 71 17.13 -28.85 -16.40
N LEU A 72 17.67 -28.37 -15.27
CA LEU A 72 18.52 -29.11 -14.34
C LEU A 72 17.88 -29.08 -12.95
N GLY A 73 17.13 -30.15 -12.64
CA GLY A 73 16.11 -30.18 -11.60
C GLY A 73 16.52 -30.08 -10.12
N ASN A 74 15.47 -30.09 -9.29
CA ASN A 74 15.39 -30.33 -7.84
C ASN A 74 15.63 -29.19 -6.83
N GLN A 75 15.25 -27.93 -7.12
CA GLN A 75 15.11 -26.88 -6.10
C GLN A 75 13.86 -26.00 -6.30
N ARG A 76 12.66 -26.56 -6.04
CA ARG A 76 11.36 -25.87 -6.27
C ARG A 76 11.06 -24.72 -5.31
N GLU A 77 11.50 -24.78 -4.06
CA GLU A 77 11.27 -23.71 -3.09
C GLU A 77 12.21 -22.51 -3.32
N GLU A 78 13.48 -22.79 -3.63
CA GLU A 78 14.43 -21.76 -4.05
C GLU A 78 13.94 -21.05 -5.33
N GLN A 79 13.41 -21.82 -6.29
CA GLN A 79 12.81 -21.27 -7.51
C GLN A 79 11.59 -20.39 -7.24
N ARG A 80 10.68 -20.77 -6.33
CA ARG A 80 9.54 -19.93 -5.93
C ARG A 80 10.00 -18.63 -5.28
N ARG A 81 10.94 -18.72 -4.34
CA ARG A 81 11.48 -17.54 -3.65
C ARG A 81 12.15 -16.57 -4.62
N VAL A 82 12.90 -17.09 -5.59
CA VAL A 82 13.54 -16.30 -6.64
C VAL A 82 12.50 -15.70 -7.60
N LEU A 83 11.42 -16.41 -7.93
CA LEU A 83 10.34 -15.88 -8.76
C LEU A 83 9.58 -14.76 -8.05
N ASP A 84 9.27 -14.92 -6.76
CA ASP A 84 8.63 -13.88 -5.95
C ASP A 84 9.54 -12.64 -5.87
N GLU A 85 10.86 -12.83 -5.70
CA GLU A 85 11.83 -11.74 -5.70
C GLU A 85 11.95 -11.05 -7.08
N VAL A 86 11.82 -11.81 -8.17
CA VAL A 86 11.80 -11.28 -9.54
C VAL A 86 10.53 -10.47 -9.79
N ASP A 87 9.36 -10.92 -9.33
CA ASP A 87 8.09 -10.18 -9.46
C ASP A 87 8.10 -8.87 -8.65
N ILE A 88 8.69 -8.89 -7.45
CA ILE A 88 8.93 -7.69 -6.63
C ILE A 88 9.84 -6.72 -7.38
N ARG A 89 10.99 -7.19 -7.89
CA ARG A 89 11.94 -6.35 -8.62
C ARG A 89 11.37 -5.84 -9.94
N ALA A 90 10.53 -6.61 -10.64
CA ALA A 90 9.86 -6.19 -11.85
C ALA A 90 8.82 -5.09 -11.58
N SER A 91 8.11 -5.17 -10.46
CA SER A 91 7.15 -4.15 -10.03
C SER A 91 7.84 -2.86 -9.56
N GLN A 92 8.94 -2.98 -8.82
CA GLN A 92 9.81 -1.85 -8.46
C GLN A 92 10.39 -1.19 -9.71
N LEU A 93 10.94 -1.99 -10.64
CA LEU A 93 11.46 -1.49 -11.90
C LEU A 93 10.36 -0.78 -12.70
N LYS A 94 9.14 -1.31 -12.75
CA LYS A 94 7.99 -0.63 -13.38
C LYS A 94 7.78 0.76 -12.78
N ALA A 95 7.71 0.86 -11.45
CA ALA A 95 7.52 2.13 -10.77
C ALA A 95 8.69 3.11 -11.03
N GLU A 96 9.93 2.63 -10.96
CA GLU A 96 11.13 3.41 -11.25
C GLU A 96 11.23 3.84 -12.72
N LEU A 97 10.78 3.01 -13.66
CA LEU A 97 10.77 3.34 -15.09
C LEU A 97 9.69 4.38 -15.40
N PHE A 98 8.50 4.28 -14.80
CA PHE A 98 7.46 5.31 -14.94
C PHE A 98 7.89 6.63 -14.31
N GLN A 99 8.47 6.59 -13.11
CA GLN A 99 9.00 7.78 -12.45
C GLN A 99 10.20 8.39 -13.21
N GLY A 100 11.08 7.54 -13.73
CA GLY A 100 12.21 7.94 -14.55
C GLY A 100 11.79 8.54 -15.89
N LEU A 101 10.78 7.96 -16.56
CA LEU A 101 10.21 8.51 -17.78
C LEU A 101 9.55 9.87 -17.55
N ASP A 102 8.84 10.06 -16.44
CA ASP A 102 8.28 11.36 -16.06
C ASP A 102 9.38 12.40 -15.77
N GLN A 103 10.41 12.01 -15.02
CA GLN A 103 11.55 12.89 -14.73
C GLN A 103 12.34 13.24 -15.99
N ILE A 104 12.51 12.29 -16.91
CA ILE A 104 13.15 12.51 -18.21
C ILE A 104 12.29 13.43 -19.06
N ALA A 105 10.97 13.23 -19.12
CA ALA A 105 10.05 14.11 -19.86
C ALA A 105 10.12 15.56 -19.33
N VAL A 106 10.11 15.74 -18.01
CA VAL A 106 10.24 17.07 -17.36
C VAL A 106 11.61 17.70 -17.61
N ARG A 107 12.71 16.93 -17.53
CA ARG A 107 14.06 17.43 -17.83
C ARG A 107 14.24 17.77 -19.30
N LEU A 108 13.72 16.96 -20.21
CA LEU A 108 13.77 17.24 -21.65
C LEU A 108 13.03 18.54 -21.97
N VAL A 109 11.83 18.71 -21.41
CA VAL A 109 11.05 19.96 -21.55
C VAL A 109 11.85 21.15 -21.04
N ARG A 110 12.49 21.03 -19.87
CA ARG A 110 13.28 22.11 -19.29
C ARG A 110 14.55 22.44 -20.08
N GLU A 111 15.28 21.44 -20.56
CA GLU A 111 16.48 21.68 -21.40
C GLU A 111 16.14 22.23 -22.79
N ILE A 112 14.99 21.85 -23.35
CA ILE A 112 14.46 22.44 -24.58
C ILE A 112 14.13 23.92 -24.34
N ASP A 113 13.46 24.25 -23.24
CA ASP A 113 13.13 25.64 -22.86
C ASP A 113 14.38 26.48 -22.53
N GLU A 114 15.40 25.92 -21.89
CA GLU A 114 16.63 26.63 -21.52
C GLU A 114 17.58 26.86 -22.72
N LYS A 115 17.61 25.95 -23.71
CA LYS A 115 18.53 26.05 -24.87
C LYS A 115 17.92 26.74 -26.09
N LEU A 116 16.60 26.96 -26.12
CA LEU A 116 15.91 27.77 -27.13
C LEU A 116 15.64 29.17 -26.58
N SER A 117 16.66 30.03 -26.60
CA SER A 117 16.45 31.47 -26.43
C SER A 117 15.54 32.04 -27.56
N PRO A 118 14.75 33.11 -27.34
CA PRO A 118 13.55 33.43 -28.14
C PRO A 118 13.76 33.88 -29.59
N ASP A 119 14.97 33.82 -30.14
CA ASP A 119 15.33 34.73 -31.25
C ASP A 119 15.54 34.08 -32.62
N LYS A 120 15.14 32.81 -32.84
CA LYS A 120 15.10 32.24 -34.20
C LYS A 120 13.87 31.38 -34.49
N SER A 121 12.99 31.96 -35.30
CA SER A 121 12.04 31.33 -36.23
C SER A 121 10.70 30.84 -35.66
N ASN A 122 9.67 31.67 -35.85
CA ASN A 122 8.24 31.35 -35.67
C ASN A 122 7.77 30.09 -36.42
N SER A 123 8.51 29.57 -37.40
CA SER A 123 8.14 28.33 -38.12
C SER A 123 8.70 27.05 -37.48
N LEU A 124 9.77 27.16 -36.67
CA LEU A 124 10.32 26.03 -35.93
C LEU A 124 9.58 25.82 -34.61
N GLY A 125 9.20 26.90 -33.91
CA GLY A 125 8.42 26.84 -32.67
C GLY A 125 7.07 26.14 -32.85
N LEU A 126 6.32 26.49 -33.90
CA LEU A 126 5.03 25.84 -34.22
C LEU A 126 5.18 24.36 -34.58
N ARG A 127 6.27 23.97 -35.25
CA ARG A 127 6.56 22.55 -35.54
C ARG A 127 6.97 21.77 -34.30
N LEU A 128 7.71 22.41 -33.39
CA LEU A 128 8.17 21.80 -32.15
C LEU A 128 7.03 21.66 -31.12
N ASP A 129 6.12 22.62 -31.04
CA ASP A 129 4.92 22.54 -30.20
C ASP A 129 3.95 21.47 -30.70
N SER A 130 3.79 21.35 -32.02
CA SER A 130 3.01 20.26 -32.64
C SER A 130 3.65 18.91 -32.35
N PHE A 131 4.98 18.79 -32.51
CA PHE A 131 5.71 17.57 -32.20
C PHE A 131 5.68 17.24 -30.70
N ARG A 132 5.74 18.24 -29.82
CA ARG A 132 5.60 18.09 -28.36
C ARG A 132 4.20 17.59 -27.99
N ALA A 133 3.16 18.15 -28.58
CA ALA A 133 1.79 17.73 -28.34
C ALA A 133 1.53 16.31 -28.87
N GLU A 134 2.08 15.98 -30.03
CA GLU A 134 1.98 14.65 -30.64
C GLU A 134 2.73 13.59 -29.83
N LEU A 135 3.99 13.87 -29.44
CA LEU A 135 4.79 12.97 -28.60
C LEU A 135 4.16 12.77 -27.22
N LEU A 136 3.66 13.82 -26.56
CA LEU A 136 2.98 13.69 -25.27
C LEU A 136 1.65 12.94 -25.40
N SER A 137 0.93 13.12 -26.52
CA SER A 137 -0.29 12.37 -26.81
C SER A 137 0.01 10.89 -27.07
N GLU A 138 1.07 10.58 -27.81
CA GLU A 138 1.52 9.21 -28.07
C GLU A 138 2.02 8.52 -26.79
N VAL A 139 2.83 9.21 -25.97
CA VAL A 139 3.32 8.69 -24.69
C VAL A 139 2.17 8.45 -23.72
N ARG A 140 1.18 9.35 -23.65
CA ARG A 140 -0.03 9.14 -22.82
C ARG A 140 -0.92 8.04 -23.38
N GLY A 141 -1.11 7.99 -24.70
CA GLY A 141 -1.89 6.96 -25.39
C GLY A 141 -1.28 5.57 -25.20
N MET A 142 0.05 5.47 -25.28
CA MET A 142 0.80 4.26 -24.98
C MET A 142 0.79 3.93 -23.49
N GLY A 143 0.90 4.90 -22.59
CA GLY A 143 0.74 4.67 -21.14
C GLY A 143 -0.63 4.07 -20.82
N ALA A 144 -1.69 4.57 -21.47
CA ALA A 144 -3.04 4.03 -21.35
C ALA A 144 -3.18 2.66 -22.01
N GLN A 145 -2.60 2.43 -23.19
CA GLN A 145 -2.61 1.12 -23.86
C GLN A 145 -1.80 0.06 -23.11
N ILE A 146 -0.65 0.43 -22.53
CA ILE A 146 0.18 -0.44 -21.68
C ILE A 146 -0.56 -0.69 -20.37
N GLY A 147 -1.17 0.32 -19.75
CA GLY A 147 -2.04 0.14 -18.59
C GLY A 147 -3.17 -0.85 -18.87
N ASN A 148 -3.85 -0.69 -20.01
CA ASN A 148 -4.92 -1.59 -20.44
C ASN A 148 -4.40 -2.98 -20.80
N LEU A 149 -3.24 -3.12 -21.46
CA LEU A 149 -2.66 -4.42 -21.84
C LEU A 149 -2.13 -5.19 -20.62
N VAL A 150 -1.57 -4.47 -19.65
CA VAL A 150 -1.16 -5.00 -18.34
C VAL A 150 -2.40 -5.44 -17.58
N ASN A 151 -3.44 -4.60 -17.49
CA ASN A 151 -4.69 -4.94 -16.81
C ASN A 151 -5.52 -6.01 -17.53
N SER A 152 -5.38 -6.18 -18.85
CA SER A 152 -6.17 -7.15 -19.63
C SER A 152 -5.46 -8.49 -19.85
N LYS A 153 -4.16 -8.60 -19.60
CA LYS A 153 -3.38 -9.85 -19.80
C LYS A 153 -2.70 -10.38 -18.55
N LEU A 154 -2.44 -9.55 -17.54
CA LEU A 154 -2.34 -10.04 -16.19
C LEU A 154 -3.77 -10.18 -15.69
N ASP A 155 -4.24 -11.41 -15.69
CA ASP A 155 -5.43 -11.82 -14.96
C ASP A 155 -5.15 -11.72 -13.45
N LEU A 156 -4.73 -10.54 -12.97
CA LEU A 156 -4.72 -10.10 -11.58
C LEU A 156 -6.16 -9.81 -11.10
N ASP A 157 -7.14 -10.40 -11.78
CA ASP A 157 -8.51 -10.58 -11.29
C ASP A 157 -8.54 -11.44 -10.00
N SER A 158 -7.41 -12.04 -9.59
CA SER A 158 -7.15 -12.38 -8.20
C SER A 158 -6.76 -11.15 -7.36
N ASN A 159 -7.72 -10.24 -7.26
CA ASN A 159 -8.09 -9.17 -6.32
C ASN A 159 -7.43 -9.02 -4.92
N ASP A 160 -6.31 -9.67 -4.63
CA ASP A 160 -5.87 -9.98 -3.27
C ASP A 160 -4.42 -9.51 -3.03
N LEU A 161 -4.20 -8.20 -3.14
CA LEU A 161 -2.88 -7.56 -2.98
C LEU A 161 -2.27 -7.79 -1.59
N TYR A 162 -3.09 -8.11 -0.59
CA TYR A 162 -2.63 -8.42 0.77
C TYR A 162 -1.54 -9.50 0.82
N SER A 163 -1.54 -10.43 -0.15
CA SER A 163 -0.56 -11.51 -0.23
C SER A 163 0.86 -11.01 -0.49
N PHE A 164 1.01 -9.94 -1.29
CA PHE A 164 2.28 -9.26 -1.50
C PHE A 164 2.80 -8.56 -0.24
N TYR A 165 1.91 -8.22 0.70
CA TYR A 165 2.26 -7.62 1.98
C TYR A 165 2.50 -8.65 3.10
N GLY A 166 2.76 -9.92 2.71
CA GLY A 166 3.18 -10.99 3.61
C GLY A 166 2.04 -11.70 4.34
N LEU A 167 0.79 -11.50 3.90
CA LEU A 167 -0.35 -12.27 4.40
C LEU A 167 -0.55 -13.56 3.59
N LYS A 168 -0.94 -14.63 4.28
CA LYS A 168 -1.27 -15.96 3.74
C LYS A 168 -2.68 -15.96 3.14
N GLU A 169 -3.08 -17.11 2.60
CA GLU A 169 -4.41 -17.33 2.00
C GLU A 169 -5.56 -16.83 2.89
N VAL A 170 -6.60 -16.26 2.27
CA VAL A 170 -7.77 -15.74 2.97
C VAL A 170 -8.39 -16.80 3.88
N ALA A 171 -8.70 -16.42 5.11
CA ALA A 171 -9.51 -17.20 6.01
C ALA A 171 -10.96 -16.71 6.02
N THR A 172 -11.87 -17.61 6.37
CA THR A 172 -13.23 -17.26 6.81
C THR A 172 -13.26 -17.37 8.32
N GLY A 173 -14.00 -16.49 9.00
CA GLY A 173 -14.04 -16.56 10.46
C GLY A 173 -14.54 -15.30 11.13
N VAL A 174 -15.01 -15.51 12.36
CA VAL A 174 -15.50 -14.46 13.25
C VAL A 174 -14.33 -13.72 13.89
N ASN A 175 -13.27 -14.43 14.30
CA ASN A 175 -12.15 -13.81 15.02
C ASN A 175 -11.21 -13.10 14.04
N PHE A 176 -10.91 -11.83 14.32
CA PHE A 176 -9.88 -11.11 13.59
C PHE A 176 -8.53 -11.24 14.29
N GLN A 177 -8.46 -11.02 15.61
CA GLN A 177 -7.25 -11.22 16.42
C GLN A 177 -7.62 -11.50 17.88
N ASN A 178 -7.09 -12.60 18.44
CA ASN A 178 -7.36 -13.04 19.81
C ASN A 178 -6.21 -12.76 20.79
N PHE A 179 -5.09 -12.19 20.32
CA PHE A 179 -3.89 -11.86 21.10
C PHE A 179 -3.23 -13.03 21.84
N MET A 180 -3.66 -14.27 21.63
CA MET A 180 -2.95 -15.49 22.06
C MET A 180 -1.79 -15.70 21.09
N VAL A 181 -0.72 -14.92 21.25
CA VAL A 181 0.47 -14.97 20.42
C VAL A 181 1.50 -15.93 21.04
N SER A 182 2.00 -16.86 20.23
CA SER A 182 3.08 -17.77 20.62
C SER A 182 4.15 -17.77 19.53
N ARG A 183 5.41 -17.90 19.96
CA ARG A 183 6.57 -18.06 19.06
C ARG A 183 6.95 -19.53 18.86
N ASP A 184 6.21 -20.45 19.46
CA ASP A 184 6.42 -21.88 19.28
C ASP A 184 6.04 -22.25 17.84
N THR A 185 6.81 -23.14 17.23
CA THR A 185 6.71 -23.53 15.81
C THR A 185 5.34 -24.04 15.37
N ASP A 186 4.49 -24.41 16.34
CA ASP A 186 3.19 -25.02 16.13
C ASP A 186 2.05 -23.99 16.03
N ASN A 187 2.27 -22.74 16.43
CA ASN A 187 1.26 -21.69 16.41
C ASN A 187 1.48 -20.70 15.25
N GLU A 188 0.48 -20.57 14.38
CA GLU A 188 0.55 -19.64 13.24
C GLU A 188 0.40 -18.16 13.66
N ASN A 189 -0.04 -17.85 14.88
CA ASN A 189 -0.27 -16.49 15.37
C ASN A 189 0.98 -15.90 16.07
N VAL A 190 2.00 -15.54 15.29
CA VAL A 190 3.33 -15.18 15.83
C VAL A 190 3.44 -13.70 16.23
N ASN A 191 2.58 -12.82 15.68
CA ASN A 191 2.54 -11.42 16.05
C ASN A 191 1.17 -10.78 15.74
N ALA A 192 0.63 -10.02 16.70
CA ALA A 192 -0.64 -9.32 16.54
C ALA A 192 -0.50 -7.91 15.95
N VAL A 193 0.70 -7.34 15.90
CA VAL A 193 0.94 -5.95 15.47
C VAL A 193 1.77 -5.94 14.19
N SER A 194 1.25 -5.30 13.14
CA SER A 194 1.97 -5.12 11.86
C SER A 194 2.89 -3.91 11.88
N TYR A 195 2.40 -2.76 12.32
CA TYR A 195 3.22 -1.55 12.44
C TYR A 195 2.70 -0.60 13.51
N LEU A 196 3.60 0.28 13.94
CA LEU A 196 3.37 1.35 14.90
C LEU A 196 3.75 2.66 14.21
N TRP A 197 2.93 3.69 14.35
CA TRP A 197 3.18 5.00 13.77
C TRP A 197 2.98 6.12 14.80
N ALA A 198 3.94 7.03 14.85
CA ALA A 198 3.90 8.24 15.64
C ALA A 198 4.59 9.36 14.84
N ASP A 199 4.06 10.58 14.97
CA ASP A 199 4.59 11.75 14.28
C ASP A 199 6.02 12.07 14.76
N THR A 200 6.97 11.93 13.84
CA THR A 200 8.40 12.12 14.12
C THR A 200 8.79 13.58 14.26
N LEU A 201 7.99 14.52 13.75
CA LEU A 201 8.34 15.94 13.76
C LEU A 201 8.34 16.51 15.18
N PHE A 202 7.46 16.00 16.04
CA PHE A 202 7.26 16.52 17.40
C PHE A 202 7.73 15.57 18.50
N GLY A 203 8.35 14.44 18.15
CA GLY A 203 8.84 13.46 19.11
C GLY A 203 7.71 12.65 19.77
N ASN A 204 6.63 12.38 19.04
CA ASN A 204 5.57 11.52 19.53
C ASN A 204 6.07 10.10 19.76
N THR A 205 5.44 9.38 20.68
CA THR A 205 5.77 7.99 20.97
C THR A 205 4.54 7.09 20.93
N ILE A 206 4.77 5.84 20.58
CA ILE A 206 3.78 4.76 20.70
C ILE A 206 4.51 3.45 21.00
N ASN A 207 3.96 2.67 21.91
CA ASN A 207 4.45 1.35 22.30
C ASN A 207 3.25 0.42 22.46
N ALA A 208 3.45 -0.86 22.12
CA ALA A 208 2.42 -1.88 22.27
C ALA A 208 3.01 -3.19 22.78
N LYS A 209 2.28 -3.86 23.67
CA LYS A 209 2.63 -5.17 24.22
C LYS A 209 1.39 -5.99 24.54
N ILE A 210 1.49 -7.30 24.41
CA ILE A 210 0.44 -8.24 24.82
C ILE A 210 0.63 -8.52 26.31
N ILE A 211 -0.46 -8.46 27.07
CA ILE A 211 -0.49 -8.70 28.51
C ILE A 211 -1.50 -9.80 28.82
N GLY A 212 -1.13 -10.73 29.72
CA GLY A 212 -2.00 -11.80 30.21
C GLY A 212 -1.75 -13.13 29.49
N GLU A 213 -1.82 -14.24 30.23
CA GLU A 213 -1.59 -15.59 29.70
C GLU A 213 -2.91 -16.30 29.31
N MET A 214 -3.96 -16.14 30.11
CA MET A 214 -5.25 -16.83 29.90
C MET A 214 -6.32 -15.98 29.20
N ASP A 215 -6.26 -14.65 29.35
CA ASP A 215 -7.17 -13.68 28.73
C ASP A 215 -6.31 -12.51 28.21
N PRO A 216 -5.51 -12.74 27.15
CA PRO A 216 -4.56 -11.75 26.68
C PRO A 216 -5.27 -10.54 26.09
N PHE A 217 -4.67 -9.38 26.30
CA PHE A 217 -5.09 -8.13 25.69
C PHE A 217 -3.89 -7.34 25.20
N LEU A 218 -4.12 -6.49 24.20
CA LEU A 218 -3.11 -5.58 23.68
C LEU A 218 -3.13 -4.29 24.50
N ARG A 219 -2.04 -3.99 25.20
CA ARG A 219 -1.81 -2.70 25.85
C ARG A 219 -1.06 -1.78 24.91
N ILE A 220 -1.57 -0.57 24.71
CA ILE A 220 -0.95 0.47 23.90
C ILE A 220 -0.72 1.70 24.77
N GLU A 221 0.51 2.18 24.78
CA GLU A 221 0.94 3.39 25.48
C GLU A 221 1.34 4.41 24.41
N PHE A 222 0.82 5.63 24.47
CA PHE A 222 1.07 6.64 23.44
C PHE A 222 1.25 8.04 24.01
N GLU A 223 1.97 8.88 23.27
CA GLU A 223 2.13 10.31 23.52
C GLU A 223 2.06 11.06 22.19
N SER A 224 1.08 11.95 22.07
CA SER A 224 0.91 12.85 20.93
C SER A 224 1.02 14.29 21.42
N LEU A 225 2.06 15.00 20.98
CA LEU A 225 2.35 16.38 21.39
C LEU A 225 1.68 17.38 20.46
N GLU A 226 1.32 18.57 20.93
CA GLU A 226 0.80 19.61 20.04
C GLU A 226 1.96 20.22 19.22
N PRO A 227 1.80 20.50 17.91
CA PRO A 227 0.63 20.31 17.02
C PRO A 227 0.76 19.08 16.08
N SER A 228 1.01 17.89 16.63
CA SER A 228 1.26 16.67 15.86
C SER A 228 0.00 15.98 15.30
N TRP A 229 0.20 14.93 14.52
CA TRP A 229 -0.86 13.98 14.20
C TRP A 229 -0.98 12.88 15.28
N GLY A 230 -2.19 12.35 15.47
CA GLY A 230 -2.44 11.27 16.44
C GLY A 230 -1.71 9.97 16.09
N CYS A 231 -1.16 9.29 17.10
CA CYS A 231 -0.48 8.01 16.93
C CYS A 231 -1.45 6.91 16.48
N ASN A 232 -0.96 5.92 15.74
CA ASN A 232 -1.77 4.77 15.34
C ASN A 232 -0.99 3.45 15.38
N ILE A 233 -1.76 2.39 15.50
CA ILE A 233 -1.27 1.01 15.51
C ILE A 233 -2.10 0.18 14.54
N THR A 234 -1.43 -0.68 13.79
CA THR A 234 -2.12 -1.62 12.89
C THR A 234 -2.06 -3.02 13.44
N ILE A 235 -3.24 -3.57 13.70
CA ILE A 235 -3.44 -4.93 14.16
C ILE A 235 -3.50 -5.85 12.96
N ARG A 236 -2.65 -6.87 12.99
CA ARG A 236 -2.59 -7.93 11.99
C ARG A 236 -3.70 -8.95 12.22
N PRO A 237 -4.33 -9.48 11.16
CA PRO A 237 -5.25 -10.60 11.32
C PRO A 237 -4.52 -11.83 11.87
N GLN A 238 -5.28 -12.67 12.56
CA GLN A 238 -4.81 -13.90 13.15
C GLN A 238 -4.18 -14.81 12.09
N ASN A 239 -3.09 -15.47 12.47
CA ASN A 239 -2.34 -16.39 11.62
C ASN A 239 -1.82 -15.78 10.30
N GLU A 240 -1.76 -14.46 10.22
CA GLU A 240 -1.36 -13.72 9.02
C GLU A 240 -2.29 -13.95 7.83
N ARG A 241 -3.58 -14.26 8.06
CA ARG A 241 -4.55 -14.53 6.99
C ARG A 241 -5.57 -13.41 6.91
N ALA A 242 -5.68 -12.75 5.76
CA ALA A 242 -6.77 -11.78 5.55
C ALA A 242 -8.14 -12.46 5.78
N VAL A 243 -9.14 -11.71 6.23
CA VAL A 243 -10.44 -12.29 6.61
C VAL A 243 -11.51 -11.91 5.59
N ARG A 244 -12.12 -12.91 4.95
CA ARG A 244 -13.30 -12.72 4.08
C ARG A 244 -14.54 -12.53 4.93
N LEU A 245 -15.36 -11.54 4.60
CA LEU A 245 -16.64 -11.25 5.23
C LEU A 245 -17.84 -11.53 4.31
N GLU A 246 -17.61 -11.51 3.00
CA GLU A 246 -18.65 -11.75 2.00
C GLU A 246 -19.39 -13.08 2.24
N GLY A 247 -20.72 -13.02 2.18
CA GLY A 247 -21.59 -14.19 2.37
C GLY A 247 -21.71 -14.70 3.82
N GLN A 248 -21.04 -14.09 4.80
CA GLN A 248 -21.05 -14.55 6.20
C GLN A 248 -22.02 -13.78 7.11
N GLY A 249 -22.66 -12.72 6.61
CA GLY A 249 -23.56 -11.88 7.40
C GLY A 249 -22.87 -11.12 8.54
N LEU A 250 -21.54 -10.97 8.47
CA LEU A 250 -20.72 -10.29 9.46
C LEU A 250 -20.66 -8.79 9.13
N ASN A 251 -21.49 -8.00 9.82
CA ASN A 251 -21.76 -6.60 9.47
C ASN A 251 -20.95 -5.59 10.28
N TYR A 252 -20.36 -6.02 11.40
CA TYR A 252 -19.68 -5.14 12.34
C TYR A 252 -18.30 -5.66 12.67
N LEU A 253 -17.32 -4.76 12.80
CA LEU A 253 -16.11 -5.01 13.58
C LEU A 253 -16.42 -4.65 15.04
N TYR A 254 -16.04 -5.52 15.95
CA TYR A 254 -16.24 -5.39 17.38
C TYR A 254 -14.93 -5.57 18.12
N PHE A 255 -14.75 -4.79 19.18
CA PHE A 255 -13.72 -5.01 20.20
C PHE A 255 -14.11 -4.31 21.50
N LYS A 256 -13.39 -4.64 22.57
CA LYS A 256 -13.48 -3.92 23.84
C LYS A 256 -12.22 -3.10 24.05
N ALA A 257 -12.37 -1.91 24.61
CA ALA A 257 -11.27 -1.06 25.02
C ALA A 257 -11.48 -0.52 26.44
N ARG A 258 -10.40 -0.27 27.18
CA ARG A 258 -10.45 0.43 28.47
C ARG A 258 -9.21 1.25 28.70
N ILE A 259 -9.31 2.28 29.55
CA ILE A 259 -8.16 2.86 30.22
C ILE A 259 -7.85 1.97 31.43
N PRO A 260 -6.62 1.40 31.57
CA PRO A 260 -6.34 0.48 32.66
C PRO A 260 -6.45 1.18 34.03
N PRO A 261 -6.94 0.50 35.09
CA PRO A 261 -7.11 1.11 36.41
C PRO A 261 -5.87 1.80 36.97
N GLN A 262 -4.67 1.30 36.66
CA GLN A 262 -3.41 1.89 37.09
C GLN A 262 -3.16 3.26 36.43
N ALA A 263 -3.59 3.47 35.20
CA ALA A 263 -3.46 4.75 34.50
C ALA A 263 -4.41 5.83 35.07
N LEU A 264 -5.51 5.43 35.71
CA LEU A 264 -6.47 6.36 36.31
C LEU A 264 -5.89 7.17 37.47
N GLN A 265 -4.83 6.68 38.11
CA GLN A 265 -4.16 7.36 39.22
C GLN A 265 -3.12 8.40 38.76
N SER A 266 -2.64 8.32 37.52
CA SER A 266 -1.64 9.26 37.00
C SER A 266 -2.27 10.60 36.64
N LEU A 267 -1.64 11.71 37.04
CA LEU A 267 -2.09 13.06 36.68
C LEU A 267 -1.73 13.45 35.24
N ASP A 268 -0.69 12.83 34.68
CA ASP A 268 -0.16 13.17 33.36
C ASP A 268 -0.87 12.43 32.21
N LEU A 269 -1.66 11.40 32.55
CA LEU A 269 -2.37 10.58 31.56
C LEU A 269 -3.80 11.10 31.33
N LEU A 270 -4.21 11.02 30.06
CA LEU A 270 -5.56 11.30 29.61
C LEU A 270 -6.59 10.47 30.37
N LYS A 271 -7.68 11.14 30.79
CA LYS A 271 -8.84 10.49 31.42
C LYS A 271 -9.90 10.07 30.42
N ASP A 272 -9.87 10.63 29.22
CA ASP A 272 -10.74 10.24 28.11
C ASP A 272 -9.89 10.07 26.86
N VAL A 273 -9.86 8.84 26.35
CA VAL A 273 -9.16 8.48 25.12
C VAL A 273 -10.19 8.32 24.01
N GLY A 274 -9.96 9.00 22.90
CA GLY A 274 -10.72 8.81 21.68
C GLY A 274 -10.04 7.75 20.83
N ILE A 275 -10.84 6.85 20.26
CA ILE A 275 -10.40 5.85 19.29
C ILE A 275 -11.02 6.19 17.93
N ALA A 276 -10.20 6.27 16.89
CA ALA A 276 -10.66 6.30 15.51
C ALA A 276 -10.19 5.05 14.77
N ILE A 277 -11.00 4.60 13.80
CA ILE A 277 -10.79 3.32 13.12
C ILE A 277 -10.52 3.55 11.64
N ARG A 278 -9.55 2.80 11.13
CA ARG A 278 -9.29 2.62 9.71
C ARG A 278 -9.18 1.15 9.39
N ILE A 279 -9.64 0.77 8.21
CA ILE A 279 -9.60 -0.59 7.70
C ILE A 279 -8.68 -0.66 6.49
N VAL A 280 -7.86 -1.71 6.45
CA VAL A 280 -7.09 -2.09 5.27
C VAL A 280 -7.82 -3.24 4.60
N ASN A 281 -8.26 -3.05 3.36
CA ASN A 281 -9.04 -4.08 2.64
C ASN A 281 -8.14 -5.10 1.91
N GLY A 282 -8.76 -6.04 1.18
CA GLY A 282 -8.04 -7.07 0.43
C GLY A 282 -7.12 -6.55 -0.68
N LYS A 283 -7.41 -5.36 -1.20
CA LYS A 283 -6.55 -4.63 -2.16
C LYS A 283 -5.46 -3.80 -1.46
N TYR A 284 -5.30 -3.95 -0.15
CA TYR A 284 -4.40 -3.15 0.68
C TYR A 284 -4.67 -1.63 0.64
N GLN A 285 -5.92 -1.26 0.33
CA GLN A 285 -6.38 0.13 0.35
C GLN A 285 -6.84 0.51 1.76
N HIS A 286 -6.58 1.74 2.15
CA HIS A 286 -6.87 2.28 3.47
C HIS A 286 -8.18 3.11 3.47
N TRP A 287 -9.07 2.78 4.40
CA TRP A 287 -10.39 3.39 4.53
C TRP A 287 -10.64 3.86 5.96
N ASP A 288 -10.80 5.16 6.17
CA ASP A 288 -11.12 5.73 7.48
C ASP A 288 -12.62 5.59 7.77
N TYR A 289 -12.97 5.24 9.00
CA TYR A 289 -14.35 5.28 9.49
C TYR A 289 -14.75 6.73 9.77
N ALA A 290 -15.08 7.43 8.70
CA ALA A 290 -15.32 8.86 8.65
C ALA A 290 -16.42 9.18 7.63
N SER A 291 -17.12 10.29 7.84
CA SER A 291 -18.11 10.74 6.83
C SER A 291 -17.45 11.51 5.68
N ARG A 292 -16.24 12.05 5.92
CA ARG A 292 -15.41 12.80 5.00
C ARG A 292 -13.94 12.63 5.39
N ALA A 293 -13.03 12.92 4.47
CA ALA A 293 -11.60 12.89 4.74
C ALA A 293 -11.27 13.84 5.91
N GLY A 294 -10.50 13.35 6.89
CA GLY A 294 -10.15 14.08 8.11
C GLY A 294 -11.25 14.18 9.18
N GLU A 295 -12.51 13.82 8.90
CA GLU A 295 -13.64 13.87 9.85
C GLU A 295 -13.86 12.51 10.56
N TYR A 296 -12.84 12.02 11.25
CA TYR A 296 -12.89 10.72 11.93
C TYR A 296 -14.04 10.62 12.92
N ARG A 297 -14.76 9.48 12.89
CA ARG A 297 -15.68 9.11 13.96
C ARG A 297 -14.86 8.65 15.16
N GLN A 298 -15.10 9.29 16.31
CA GLN A 298 -14.39 9.02 17.55
C GLN A 298 -15.26 8.16 18.46
N PHE A 299 -14.71 7.04 18.93
CA PHE A 299 -15.29 6.21 19.98
C PHE A 299 -14.66 6.61 21.32
N PRO A 300 -15.45 7.07 22.30
CA PRO A 300 -14.92 7.44 23.60
C PRO A 300 -14.61 6.20 24.44
N VAL A 301 -13.47 6.24 25.13
CA VAL A 301 -13.15 5.33 26.23
C VAL A 301 -12.88 6.16 27.46
N HIS A 302 -13.77 6.04 28.44
CA HIS A 302 -13.78 6.87 29.64
C HIS A 302 -12.89 6.28 30.74
N GLY A 303 -12.39 7.16 31.60
CA GLY A 303 -11.47 6.85 32.69
C GLY A 303 -12.13 6.22 33.91
N ASP A 304 -12.97 5.21 33.71
CA ASP A 304 -13.66 4.46 34.78
C ASP A 304 -13.08 3.05 35.01
N GLY A 305 -12.14 2.64 34.17
CA GLY A 305 -11.47 1.33 34.26
C GLY A 305 -12.28 0.17 33.67
N THR A 306 -13.48 0.46 33.14
CA THR A 306 -14.40 -0.53 32.59
C THR A 306 -14.12 -0.81 31.12
N TRP A 307 -14.45 -2.02 30.68
CA TRP A 307 -14.36 -2.39 29.27
C TRP A 307 -15.53 -1.79 28.50
N THR A 308 -15.23 -0.81 27.65
CA THR A 308 -16.18 -0.21 26.71
C THR A 308 -16.23 -1.02 25.43
N ALA A 309 -17.43 -1.46 25.03
CA ALA A 309 -17.65 -2.13 23.76
C ALA A 309 -17.70 -1.13 22.61
N ILE A 310 -16.97 -1.41 21.53
CA ILE A 310 -16.93 -0.58 20.32
C ILE A 310 -17.40 -1.40 19.14
N TYR A 311 -18.33 -0.84 18.37
CA TYR A 311 -18.89 -1.43 17.15
C TYR A 311 -18.69 -0.49 15.97
N VAL A 312 -18.09 -1.02 14.91
CA VAL A 312 -17.83 -0.30 13.66
C VAL A 312 -18.65 -0.96 12.56
N ASP A 313 -19.57 -0.19 11.99
CA ASP A 313 -20.45 -0.64 10.90
C ASP A 313 -19.66 -0.77 9.60
N LEU A 314 -19.53 -1.99 9.10
CA LEU A 314 -18.81 -2.32 7.87
C LEU A 314 -19.71 -2.24 6.62
N GLN A 315 -21.02 -2.07 6.79
CA GLN A 315 -22.01 -2.13 5.70
C GLN A 315 -22.42 -0.74 5.20
N ASP A 316 -22.54 0.25 6.11
CA ASP A 316 -22.87 1.62 5.68
C ASP A 316 -21.66 2.31 5.05
N LYS A 317 -21.54 2.16 3.73
CA LYS A 317 -20.46 2.73 2.90
C LYS A 317 -20.31 4.25 3.04
N ARG A 318 -21.36 4.97 3.44
CA ARG A 318 -21.31 6.43 3.68
C ARG A 318 -20.54 6.81 4.94
N LYS A 319 -20.19 5.82 5.76
CA LYS A 319 -19.36 5.99 6.97
C LYS A 319 -17.89 5.66 6.71
N TRP A 320 -17.52 5.41 5.45
CA TRP A 320 -16.16 5.11 5.04
C TRP A 320 -15.68 6.17 4.06
N CYS A 321 -14.48 6.66 4.28
CA CYS A 321 -13.82 7.60 3.40
C CYS A 321 -12.44 7.07 3.03
N HIS A 322 -12.04 7.28 1.79
CA HIS A 322 -10.72 6.89 1.31
C HIS A 322 -9.65 7.71 2.03
N PHE A 323 -8.59 7.03 2.48
CA PHE A 323 -7.42 7.66 3.07
C PHE A 323 -6.27 7.67 2.06
N GLU A 324 -5.92 8.84 1.54
CA GLU A 324 -4.99 8.99 0.41
C GLU A 324 -3.50 8.82 0.77
N SER A 325 -3.14 8.88 2.05
CA SER A 325 -1.73 8.69 2.45
C SER A 325 -1.37 7.19 2.51
N ASP A 326 -0.15 6.87 2.98
CA ASP A 326 0.38 5.50 3.04
C ASP A 326 0.45 4.81 1.66
N GLY A 327 0.69 5.59 0.59
CA GLY A 327 0.84 5.07 -0.78
C GLY A 327 -0.48 4.76 -1.49
N ASN A 328 -1.61 5.16 -0.92
CA ASN A 328 -2.94 4.84 -1.40
C ASN A 328 -3.50 5.85 -2.44
N GLN A 329 -2.65 6.32 -3.37
CA GLN A 329 -2.90 7.52 -4.19
C GLN A 329 -3.57 7.30 -5.57
N TYR A 330 -3.98 6.08 -5.91
CA TYR A 330 -4.49 5.77 -7.26
C TYR A 330 -5.73 4.87 -7.23
N ILE A 331 -6.81 5.37 -6.62
CA ILE A 331 -8.12 4.70 -6.62
C ILE A 331 -9.05 5.43 -7.60
N SER A 332 -9.83 4.67 -8.37
CA SER A 332 -10.82 5.25 -9.28
C SER A 332 -11.94 5.99 -8.54
N GLU A 333 -12.57 7.01 -9.15
CA GLU A 333 -13.70 7.73 -8.53
C GLU A 333 -14.84 6.79 -8.14
N GLU A 334 -15.10 5.77 -8.95
CA GLU A 334 -16.10 4.73 -8.67
C GLU A 334 -15.76 3.94 -7.39
N GLU A 335 -14.50 3.54 -7.23
CA GLU A 335 -14.04 2.83 -6.03
C GLU A 335 -14.05 3.75 -4.79
N ILE A 336 -13.67 5.03 -4.92
CA ILE A 336 -13.73 6.01 -3.82
C ILE A 336 -15.15 6.11 -3.24
N CYS A 337 -16.17 6.09 -4.10
CA CYS A 337 -17.57 6.10 -3.67
C CYS A 337 -18.07 4.76 -3.11
N ASN A 338 -17.28 3.69 -3.23
CA ASN A 338 -17.72 2.32 -2.95
C ASN A 338 -16.61 1.51 -2.27
N ALA A 339 -16.33 1.83 -1.01
CA ALA A 339 -15.38 1.08 -0.19
C ALA A 339 -15.65 -0.43 -0.23
N ASN A 340 -14.72 -1.20 -0.81
CA ASN A 340 -14.80 -2.65 -0.82
C ASN A 340 -14.18 -3.21 0.47
N LEU A 341 -15.03 -3.61 1.41
CA LEU A 341 -14.64 -4.21 2.70
C LEU A 341 -14.98 -5.71 2.77
N SER A 342 -15.09 -6.39 1.62
CA SER A 342 -15.40 -7.83 1.56
C SER A 342 -14.29 -8.73 2.11
N VAL A 343 -13.05 -8.23 2.10
CA VAL A 343 -11.87 -8.86 2.68
C VAL A 343 -11.12 -7.81 3.51
N ILE A 344 -10.79 -8.15 4.75
CA ILE A 344 -10.07 -7.29 5.69
C ILE A 344 -8.66 -7.83 5.91
N ALA A 345 -7.66 -7.04 5.53
CA ALA A 345 -6.24 -7.36 5.68
C ALA A 345 -5.61 -6.71 6.92
N GLY A 346 -6.25 -5.69 7.50
CA GLY A 346 -5.71 -4.97 8.65
C GLY A 346 -6.75 -4.09 9.33
N VAL A 347 -6.59 -3.88 10.63
CA VAL A 347 -7.36 -2.90 11.42
C VAL A 347 -6.38 -1.90 12.01
N VAL A 348 -6.52 -0.64 11.63
CA VAL A 348 -5.71 0.46 12.15
C VAL A 348 -6.52 1.19 13.22
N ILE A 349 -5.92 1.34 14.40
CA ILE A 349 -6.51 2.03 15.54
C ILE A 349 -5.68 3.28 15.80
N LYS A 350 -6.32 4.45 15.63
CA LYS A 350 -5.74 5.75 15.91
C LYS A 350 -6.18 6.23 17.29
N LEU A 351 -5.25 6.82 18.04
CA LEU A 351 -5.39 7.14 19.45
C LEU A 351 -5.07 8.62 19.72
N GLY A 352 -5.77 9.20 20.69
CA GLY A 352 -5.56 10.56 21.16
C GLY A 352 -6.59 10.94 22.22
N ARG A 353 -6.60 12.22 22.64
CA ARG A 353 -7.63 12.77 23.53
C ARG A 353 -8.98 12.76 22.83
N PHE A 354 -10.00 12.23 23.50
CA PHE A 354 -11.37 12.32 23.01
C PHE A 354 -11.82 13.79 22.95
N ARG A 355 -12.46 14.20 21.85
CA ARG A 355 -12.97 15.56 21.66
C ARG A 355 -14.49 15.52 21.44
N PRO A 356 -15.29 15.68 22.51
CA PRO A 356 -16.75 15.65 22.40
C PRO A 356 -17.27 16.64 21.36
N GLY A 357 -18.16 16.17 20.48
CA GLY A 357 -18.81 17.01 19.46
C GLY A 357 -17.92 17.40 18.26
N ILE A 358 -16.65 16.99 18.23
CA ILE A 358 -15.72 17.32 17.15
C ILE A 358 -15.58 16.10 16.24
N ARG A 359 -15.86 16.29 14.94
CA ARG A 359 -15.57 15.33 13.89
C ARG A 359 -14.27 15.77 13.22
N GLY A 360 -13.17 15.11 13.55
CA GLY A 360 -11.85 15.61 13.26
C GLY A 360 -10.76 14.76 13.87
N GLU A 361 -9.52 15.22 13.72
CA GLU A 361 -8.36 14.67 14.40
C GLU A 361 -8.59 14.53 15.91
N LEU A 362 -8.05 13.43 16.46
CA LEU A 362 -8.03 13.20 17.90
C LEU A 362 -7.13 14.26 18.56
N GLY A 363 -7.44 14.64 19.80
CA GLY A 363 -6.66 15.65 20.50
C GLY A 363 -5.32 15.12 21.01
N TYR A 364 -4.48 16.06 21.45
CA TYR A 364 -3.14 15.77 21.97
C TYR A 364 -3.17 15.23 23.41
N GLY A 365 -2.11 14.51 23.78
CA GLY A 365 -1.85 14.06 25.14
C GLY A 365 -1.23 12.66 25.21
N LYS A 366 -1.02 12.22 26.45
CA LYS A 366 -0.44 10.93 26.78
C LYS A 366 -1.50 9.98 27.30
N GLY A 367 -1.58 8.76 26.79
CA GLY A 367 -2.62 7.81 27.17
C GLY A 367 -2.14 6.37 27.21
N ILE A 368 -2.90 5.55 27.91
CA ILE A 368 -2.76 4.09 27.92
C ILE A 368 -4.14 3.49 27.65
N ILE A 369 -4.21 2.56 26.71
CA ILE A 369 -5.43 1.84 26.36
C ILE A 369 -5.15 0.33 26.34
N ASP A 370 -6.02 -0.47 26.93
CA ASP A 370 -6.06 -1.93 26.74
C ASP A 370 -7.14 -2.25 25.69
N ILE A 371 -6.87 -3.19 24.78
CA ILE A 371 -7.80 -3.64 23.73
C ILE A 371 -7.87 -5.17 23.71
N LYS A 372 -9.08 -5.73 23.61
CA LYS A 372 -9.30 -7.18 23.44
C LYS A 372 -10.54 -7.54 22.64
N ASP A 373 -10.73 -8.83 22.40
CA ASP A 373 -11.89 -9.40 21.70
C ASP A 373 -12.12 -8.82 20.29
N LEU A 374 -11.06 -8.61 19.50
CA LEU A 374 -11.16 -8.04 18.16
C LEU A 374 -11.70 -9.08 17.17
N ARG A 375 -12.96 -8.94 16.77
CA ARG A 375 -13.71 -9.90 15.96
C ARG A 375 -14.78 -9.22 15.12
N PHE A 376 -15.32 -9.95 14.17
CA PHE A 376 -16.49 -9.55 13.40
C PHE A 376 -17.78 -10.04 14.07
N SER A 377 -18.91 -9.39 13.80
CA SER A 377 -20.20 -9.73 14.39
C SER A 377 -21.36 -9.44 13.43
N PRO A 378 -22.43 -10.26 13.42
CA PRO A 378 -23.61 -9.96 12.62
C PRO A 378 -24.43 -8.77 13.14
N ASN A 379 -24.38 -8.50 14.45
CA ASN A 379 -25.24 -7.54 15.13
C ASN A 379 -24.43 -6.57 16.02
N GLN A 380 -24.99 -5.39 16.30
CA GLN A 380 -24.42 -4.45 17.28
C GLN A 380 -24.62 -4.89 18.74
N ALA A 381 -25.41 -5.92 19.00
CA ALA A 381 -25.78 -6.32 20.36
C ALA A 381 -25.09 -7.64 20.72
N HIS A 382 -23.98 -7.55 21.45
CA HIS A 382 -23.39 -8.64 22.22
C HIS A 382 -22.70 -8.15 23.47
#